data_AF-A0A4D4LYD1-F1
#
_entry.id   AF-A0A4D4LYD1-F1
#
_cell.length_a   1.000
_cell.length_b   1.000
_cell.length_c   1.000
_cell.angle_alpha   90.00
_cell.angle_beta   90.00
_cell.angle_gamma   90.00
#
_symmetry.space_group_name_H-M   'P 1'
#
loop_
_entity.id
_entity.type
_entity.pdbx_description
1 polymer ?
#
loop_
_entity_poly.entity_id
_entity_poly.type
_entity_poly.pdbx_seq_one_letter_code
_entity_poly.pdbx_strand_id
1 'polypeptide(L)'
;MEVDPWGVVVRHGRWYLLCWSHTWSHTWSHTRNARRVLRVDRVASVDVLEETFTPPAGLDPVETLEEHFADGCKYQVEVVIDAPADTVAEWLPRNLGRREPIDAHTTRLVATTDEPDWYAEQLTVIKAPFRIVGPRELREAAEAVGRRLLGAAGAGRPSPGKQPPPTADGPVPRSGRVLRSPGRFLRPASSAVPWPAGRKRPGSGR
;
A
#
# COMPACT_ATOMS: atom_id res chain seq x y z
N MET A 1 -13.30 7.01 13.25
CA MET A 1 -12.80 8.32 12.74
C MET A 1 -13.69 8.65 11.57
N GLU A 2 -14.30 9.83 11.56
CA GLU A 2 -15.08 10.32 10.42
C GLU A 2 -14.23 11.28 9.62
N VAL A 3 -14.31 11.14 8.29
CA VAL A 3 -13.46 11.89 7.37
C VAL A 3 -14.24 12.29 6.12
N ASP A 4 -13.84 13.41 5.52
CA ASP A 4 -14.24 13.80 4.16
C ASP A 4 -13.18 13.30 3.18
N PRO A 5 -13.45 12.26 2.37
CA PRO A 5 -12.48 11.72 1.43
C PRO A 5 -12.27 12.66 0.23
N TRP A 6 -11.11 13.31 0.14
CA TRP A 6 -10.84 14.29 -0.92
C TRP A 6 -10.24 13.65 -2.17
N GLY A 7 -9.40 12.63 -2.02
CA GLY A 7 -8.77 11.97 -3.16
C GLY A 7 -7.91 10.78 -2.76
N VAL A 8 -7.72 9.84 -3.70
CA VAL A 8 -6.84 8.69 -3.52
C VAL A 8 -5.63 8.82 -4.44
N VAL A 9 -4.43 8.70 -3.87
CA VAL A 9 -3.15 8.87 -4.57
C VAL A 9 -2.26 7.64 -4.37
N VAL A 10 -1.50 7.29 -5.40
CA VAL A 10 -0.51 6.21 -5.34
C VAL A 10 0.89 6.79 -5.19
N ARG A 11 1.61 6.37 -4.14
CA ARG A 11 3.02 6.75 -3.89
C ARG A 11 3.81 5.52 -3.45
N HIS A 12 5.00 5.31 -4.03
CA HIS A 12 5.85 4.13 -3.75
C HIS A 12 5.09 2.79 -3.78
N GLY A 13 4.15 2.66 -4.72
CA GLY A 13 3.31 1.45 -4.89
C GLY A 13 2.20 1.27 -3.86
N ARG A 14 1.90 2.29 -3.05
CA ARG A 14 0.92 2.25 -1.96
C ARG A 14 -0.19 3.27 -2.18
N TRP A 15 -1.41 2.90 -1.77
CA TRP A 15 -2.61 3.71 -1.96
C TRP A 15 -2.91 4.53 -0.70
N TYR A 16 -3.01 5.84 -0.86
CA TYR A 16 -3.23 6.80 0.20
C TYR A 16 -4.52 7.58 -0.04
N LEU A 17 -5.36 7.67 0.99
CA LEU A 17 -6.51 8.56 1.04
C LEU A 17 -6.09 9.89 1.68
N LEU A 18 -6.18 10.97 0.91
CA LEU A 18 -6.12 12.34 1.43
C LEU A 18 -7.53 12.73 1.88
N CYS A 19 -7.66 13.20 3.12
CA CYS A 19 -8.96 13.54 3.68
C CYS A 19 -8.91 14.65 4.73
N TRP A 20 -10.05 15.26 5.00
CA TRP A 20 -10.27 16.04 6.21
C TRP A 20 -10.76 15.12 7.33
N SER A 21 -10.20 15.22 8.53
CA SER A 21 -10.67 14.47 9.70
C SER A 21 -11.49 15.37 10.63
N HIS A 22 -12.73 14.95 10.91
CA HIS A 22 -13.66 15.67 11.78
C HIS A 22 -13.61 15.22 13.24
N THR A 23 -13.43 13.91 13.49
CA THR A 23 -13.74 13.33 14.81
C THR A 23 -12.57 13.19 15.80
N TRP A 24 -13.00 13.32 17.05
CA TRP A 24 -12.45 12.95 18.36
C TRP A 24 -12.15 11.43 18.50
N SER A 25 -11.00 11.07 19.08
CA SER A 25 -10.71 9.71 19.57
C SER A 25 -10.78 9.69 21.11
N HIS A 26 -11.46 8.70 21.69
CA HIS A 26 -11.49 8.46 23.15
C HIS A 26 -10.14 7.98 23.71
N THR A 27 -9.13 7.83 22.85
CA THR A 27 -7.78 7.44 23.23
C THR A 27 -6.77 8.33 22.51
N TRP A 28 -6.07 9.08 23.37
CA TRP A 28 -4.90 9.94 23.19
C TRP A 28 -4.71 10.73 21.88
N SER A 29 -4.87 12.05 22.03
CA SER A 29 -4.25 13.17 21.29
C SER A 29 -4.13 13.02 19.76
N HIS A 30 -5.20 13.38 19.06
CA HIS A 30 -5.14 13.76 17.65
C HIS A 30 -5.85 15.11 17.50
N THR A 31 -5.16 16.10 16.90
CA THR A 31 -5.70 17.43 16.61
C THR A 31 -7.02 17.31 15.85
N ARG A 32 -8.04 18.02 16.35
CA ARG A 32 -9.36 18.21 15.72
C ARG A 32 -9.20 18.88 14.36
N ASN A 33 -10.10 18.59 13.41
CA ASN A 33 -10.27 19.38 12.20
C ASN A 33 -8.96 19.60 11.44
N ALA A 34 -8.40 18.50 10.93
CA ALA A 34 -7.10 18.53 10.29
C ALA A 34 -7.08 17.68 9.02
N ARG A 35 -6.25 18.11 8.07
CA ARG A 35 -5.83 17.31 6.92
C ARG A 35 -5.11 16.04 7.43
N ARG A 36 -5.48 14.88 6.88
CA ARG A 36 -4.88 13.58 7.19
C ARG A 36 -4.61 12.82 5.89
N VAL A 37 -3.58 11.97 5.97
CA VAL A 37 -3.26 10.98 4.94
C VAL A 37 -3.35 9.60 5.57
N LEU A 38 -4.26 8.78 5.06
CA LEU A 38 -4.54 7.44 5.56
C LEU A 38 -4.14 6.39 4.51
N ARG A 39 -3.54 5.29 4.95
CA ARG A 39 -3.27 4.15 4.08
C ARG A 39 -4.55 3.37 3.82
N VAL A 40 -4.94 3.23 2.55
CA VAL A 40 -6.16 2.52 2.15
C VAL A 40 -6.12 1.06 2.58
N ASP A 41 -4.96 0.41 2.47
CA ASP A 41 -4.77 -1.00 2.86
C ASP A 41 -4.85 -1.25 4.37
N ARG A 42 -4.82 -0.20 5.21
CA ARG A 42 -4.99 -0.30 6.66
C ARG A 42 -6.43 -0.02 7.12
N VAL A 43 -7.32 0.37 6.20
CA VAL A 43 -8.73 0.60 6.52
C VAL A 43 -9.43 -0.75 6.65
N ALA A 44 -9.85 -1.09 7.87
CA ALA A 44 -10.51 -2.37 8.15
C ALA A 44 -11.99 -2.40 7.70
N SER A 45 -12.68 -1.28 7.83
CA SER A 45 -14.08 -1.11 7.44
C SER A 45 -14.39 0.36 7.12
N VAL A 46 -15.45 0.58 6.34
CA VAL A 46 -15.94 1.92 5.98
C VAL A 46 -17.45 1.90 6.05
N ASP A 47 -18.02 2.90 6.74
CA ASP A 47 -19.45 3.18 6.77
C ASP A 47 -19.67 4.56 6.13
N VAL A 48 -20.58 4.64 5.15
CA VAL A 48 -20.93 5.91 4.49
C VAL A 48 -21.97 6.64 5.32
N LEU A 49 -21.70 7.90 5.63
CA LEU A 49 -22.61 8.76 6.39
C LEU A 49 -23.52 9.57 5.46
N GLU A 50 -24.62 10.12 6.00
CA GLU A 50 -25.58 10.91 5.22
C GLU A 50 -25.04 12.32 4.91
N GLU A 51 -24.08 12.81 5.69
CA GLU A 51 -23.46 14.11 5.53
C GLU A 51 -22.69 14.21 4.22
N THR A 52 -22.94 15.28 3.48
CA THR A 52 -22.22 15.63 2.26
C THR A 52 -21.11 16.63 2.54
N PHE A 53 -20.05 16.57 1.74
CA PHE A 53 -18.94 17.53 1.81
C PHE A 53 -18.57 18.06 0.43
N THR A 54 -17.78 19.13 0.38
CA THR A 54 -17.19 19.66 -0.85
C THR A 54 -15.68 19.75 -0.65
N PRO A 55 -14.85 19.05 -1.45
CA PRO A 55 -13.40 19.21 -1.41
C PRO A 55 -12.97 20.68 -1.61
N PRO A 56 -11.82 21.11 -1.07
CA PRO A 56 -11.27 22.44 -1.32
C PRO A 56 -11.17 22.75 -2.83
N ALA A 57 -11.59 23.94 -3.23
CA ALA A 57 -11.54 24.36 -4.63
C ALA A 57 -10.08 24.38 -5.12
N GLY A 58 -9.83 23.80 -6.30
CA GLY A 58 -8.49 23.73 -6.89
C GLY A 58 -7.54 22.74 -6.22
N LEU A 59 -8.04 21.83 -5.38
CA LEU A 59 -7.24 20.78 -4.77
C LEU A 59 -6.53 19.93 -5.84
N ASP A 60 -5.19 19.89 -5.80
CA ASP A 60 -4.38 18.83 -6.40
C ASP A 60 -4.03 17.80 -5.31
N PRO A 61 -4.66 16.61 -5.31
CA PRO A 61 -4.41 15.61 -4.28
C PRO A 61 -2.97 15.11 -4.22
N VAL A 62 -2.25 15.10 -5.35
CA VAL A 62 -0.88 14.60 -5.43
C VAL A 62 0.07 15.62 -4.80
N GLU A 63 -0.01 16.88 -5.22
CA GLU A 63 0.80 17.96 -4.66
C GLU A 63 0.55 18.10 -3.15
N THR A 64 -0.72 18.11 -2.76
CA THR A 64 -1.13 18.22 -1.36
C THR A 64 -0.61 17.06 -0.50
N LEU A 65 -0.55 15.84 -1.06
CA LEU A 65 0.01 14.66 -0.40
C LEU A 65 1.52 14.80 -0.22
N GLU A 66 2.23 15.21 -1.27
CA GLU A 66 3.68 15.41 -1.22
C GLU A 66 4.07 16.51 -0.23
N GLU A 67 3.33 17.62 -0.17
CA GLU A 67 3.49 18.65 0.86
C GLU A 67 3.27 18.09 2.27
N HIS A 68 2.22 17.29 2.47
CA HIS A 68 1.94 16.68 3.77
C HIS A 68 3.06 15.74 4.24
N PHE A 69 3.75 15.07 3.31
CA PHE A 69 4.93 14.27 3.63
C PHE A 69 6.21 15.10 3.73
N ALA A 70 6.30 16.26 3.06
CA ALA A 70 7.45 17.16 3.15
C ALA A 70 7.47 17.95 4.48
N ASP A 71 6.31 18.16 5.11
CA ASP A 71 6.13 18.82 6.41
C ASP A 71 6.65 17.94 7.58
N GLY A 72 7.97 17.75 7.61
CA GLY A 72 8.73 17.15 8.69
C GLY A 72 8.69 15.64 8.68
N CYS A 73 9.78 15.01 8.21
CA CYS A 73 9.91 13.56 8.28
C CYS A 73 9.69 13.06 9.72
N LYS A 74 8.51 12.48 9.95
CA LYS A 74 7.95 12.32 11.30
C LYS A 74 8.74 11.33 12.14
N TYR A 75 9.39 10.37 11.48
CA TYR A 75 10.04 9.27 12.14
C TYR A 75 11.55 9.29 11.97
N GLN A 76 12.25 9.39 13.10
CA GLN A 76 13.69 9.20 13.19
C GLN A 76 13.99 7.71 13.19
N VAL A 77 14.61 7.24 12.12
CA VAL A 77 14.99 5.84 11.93
C VAL A 77 16.40 5.62 12.46
N GLU A 78 16.53 4.61 13.31
CA GLU A 78 17.82 4.07 13.73
C GLU A 78 17.78 2.55 13.65
N VAL A 79 18.70 1.99 12.85
CA VAL A 79 18.88 0.55 12.68
C VAL A 79 20.35 0.23 12.92
N VAL A 80 20.62 -0.84 13.65
CA VAL A 80 21.99 -1.36 13.81
C VAL A 80 22.10 -2.69 13.09
N ILE A 81 23.10 -2.79 12.22
CA ILE A 81 23.31 -3.92 11.32
C ILE A 81 24.64 -4.56 11.71
N ASP A 82 24.62 -5.88 11.91
CA ASP A 82 25.79 -6.67 12.29
C ASP A 82 26.59 -7.01 11.01
N ALA A 83 27.03 -5.96 10.31
CA ALA A 83 27.93 -6.02 9.17
C ALA A 83 28.81 -4.74 9.05
N PRO A 84 30.02 -4.84 8.46
CA PRO A 84 30.87 -3.69 8.16
C PRO A 84 30.20 -2.70 7.19
N ALA A 85 30.55 -1.42 7.30
CA ALA A 85 29.87 -0.35 6.56
C ALA A 85 30.00 -0.49 5.03
N ASP A 86 31.12 -1.01 4.54
CA ASP A 86 31.34 -1.27 3.12
C ASP A 86 30.42 -2.39 2.61
N THR A 87 30.24 -3.46 3.39
CA THR A 87 29.29 -4.54 3.07
C THR A 87 27.85 -4.03 3.07
N VAL A 88 27.47 -3.21 4.05
CA VAL A 88 26.13 -2.59 4.09
C VAL A 88 25.91 -1.67 2.88
N ALA A 89 26.97 -1.05 2.34
CA ALA A 89 26.90 -0.20 1.16
C ALA A 89 26.47 -0.93 -0.10
N GLU A 90 26.76 -2.23 -0.19
CA GLU A 90 26.38 -3.07 -1.32
C GLU A 90 24.90 -3.45 -1.29
N TRP A 91 24.26 -3.44 -0.11
CA TRP A 91 22.85 -3.78 0.06
C TRP A 91 21.94 -2.57 0.00
N LEU A 92 22.36 -1.45 0.60
CA LEU A 92 21.51 -0.28 0.78
C LEU A 92 22.02 0.93 -0.02
N PRO A 93 21.21 1.48 -0.94
CA PRO A 93 21.55 2.72 -1.62
C PRO A 93 21.68 3.88 -0.62
N ARG A 94 22.50 4.89 -0.96
CA ARG A 94 22.79 6.03 -0.07
C ARG A 94 21.56 6.86 0.31
N ASN A 95 20.52 6.85 -0.52
CA ASN A 95 19.29 7.60 -0.27
C ASN A 95 18.42 7.01 0.86
N LEU A 96 18.65 5.76 1.28
CA LEU A 96 17.90 5.18 2.40
C LEU A 96 18.39 5.67 3.76
N GLY A 97 19.60 6.21 3.86
CA GLY A 97 20.10 6.72 5.12
C GLY A 97 21.60 6.86 5.17
N ARG A 98 22.05 7.60 6.17
CA ARG A 98 23.47 7.75 6.49
C ARG A 98 23.92 6.51 7.26
N ARG A 99 25.03 5.94 6.82
CA ARG A 99 25.70 4.80 7.46
C ARG A 99 26.86 5.31 8.28
N GLU A 100 26.92 4.90 9.54
CA GLU A 100 27.93 5.29 10.52
C GLU A 100 28.53 3.99 11.08
N PRO A 101 29.81 3.69 10.83
CA PRO A 101 30.47 2.57 11.49
C PRO A 101 30.44 2.77 13.01
N ILE A 102 29.95 1.77 13.75
CA ILE A 102 30.10 1.73 15.22
C ILE A 102 31.47 1.13 15.55
N ASP A 103 31.82 0.05 14.85
CA ASP A 103 33.10 -0.66 14.95
C ASP A 103 33.41 -1.36 13.60
N ALA A 104 34.40 -2.26 13.58
CA ALA A 104 34.83 -2.97 12.38
C ALA A 104 33.78 -3.94 11.79
N HIS A 105 32.78 -4.34 12.57
CA HIS A 105 31.81 -5.38 12.23
C HIS A 105 30.36 -4.90 12.32
N THR A 106 30.11 -3.70 12.84
CA THR A 106 28.78 -3.18 13.12
C THR A 106 28.58 -1.80 12.54
N THR A 107 27.43 -1.58 11.88
CA THR A 107 27.08 -0.30 11.26
C THR A 107 25.74 0.22 11.79
N ARG A 108 25.69 1.50 12.14
CA ARG A 108 24.45 2.23 12.41
C ARG A 108 23.94 2.89 11.14
N LEU A 109 22.66 2.66 10.82
CA LEU A 109 21.94 3.37 9.77
C LEU A 109 20.99 4.39 10.40
N VAL A 110 21.20 5.66 10.08
CA VAL A 110 20.38 6.80 10.55
C VAL A 110 19.67 7.42 9.35
N ALA A 111 18.35 7.56 9.46
CA ALA A 111 17.53 8.15 8.41
C ALA A 111 16.29 8.83 9.00
N THR A 112 15.53 9.48 8.14
CA THR A 112 14.20 9.96 8.46
C THR A 112 13.22 9.42 7.43
N THR A 113 12.00 9.13 7.85
CA THR A 113 10.95 8.66 6.94
C THR A 113 9.58 9.09 7.41
N ASP A 114 8.65 9.21 6.47
CA ASP A 114 7.22 9.38 6.72
C ASP A 114 6.43 8.08 6.48
N GLU A 115 7.10 7.08 5.91
CA GLU A 115 6.52 5.79 5.52
C GLU A 115 7.29 4.62 6.14
N PRO A 116 7.14 4.36 7.46
CA PRO A 116 7.84 3.26 8.14
C PRO A 116 7.62 1.90 7.48
N ASP A 117 6.42 1.66 6.96
CA ASP A 117 6.10 0.44 6.25
C ASP A 117 6.89 0.25 4.95
N TRP A 118 7.05 1.31 4.14
CA TRP A 118 7.86 1.23 2.91
C TRP A 118 9.32 1.02 3.30
N TYR A 119 9.79 1.75 4.30
CA TYR A 119 11.15 1.65 4.81
C TYR A 119 11.46 0.23 5.32
N ALA A 120 10.53 -0.40 6.05
CA ALA A 120 10.65 -1.79 6.50
C ALA A 120 10.82 -2.78 5.34
N GLU A 121 10.11 -2.58 4.23
CA GLU A 121 10.27 -3.40 3.02
C GLU A 121 11.66 -3.21 2.41
N GLN A 122 12.19 -1.97 2.40
CA GLN A 122 13.55 -1.72 1.92
C GLN A 122 14.61 -2.41 2.77
N LEU A 123 14.40 -2.55 4.09
CA LEU A 123 15.34 -3.25 4.98
C LEU A 123 15.44 -4.76 4.69
N THR A 124 14.49 -5.35 3.97
CA THR A 124 14.50 -6.80 3.66
C THR A 124 15.65 -7.23 2.76
N VAL A 125 16.33 -6.29 2.09
CA VAL A 125 17.51 -6.60 1.25
C VAL A 125 18.78 -6.85 2.07
N ILE A 126 18.78 -6.51 3.36
CA ILE A 126 19.91 -6.72 4.27
C ILE A 126 20.07 -8.23 4.52
N LYS A 127 21.29 -8.73 4.33
CA LYS A 127 21.60 -10.17 4.42
C LYS A 127 22.24 -10.60 5.75
N ALA A 128 22.52 -9.64 6.64
CA ALA A 128 23.04 -9.88 7.98
C ALA A 128 21.95 -9.69 9.05
N PRO A 129 22.16 -10.19 10.28
CA PRO A 129 21.34 -9.80 11.41
C PRO A 129 21.32 -8.27 11.59
N PHE A 130 20.16 -7.73 11.94
CA PHE A 130 20.03 -6.32 12.26
C PHE A 130 18.91 -6.11 13.28
N ARG A 131 18.96 -4.99 14.00
CA ARG A 131 17.96 -4.56 14.97
C ARG A 131 17.44 -3.17 14.66
N ILE A 132 16.13 -2.98 14.75
CA ILE A 132 15.48 -1.67 14.62
C ILE A 132 15.41 -1.02 16.00
N VAL A 133 16.27 -0.03 16.24
CA VAL A 133 16.34 0.74 17.50
C VAL A 133 15.16 1.72 17.59
N GLY A 134 14.71 2.27 16.47
CA GLY A 134 13.53 3.13 16.40
C GLY A 134 13.17 3.51 14.96
N PRO A 135 11.98 4.08 14.76
CA PRO A 135 10.91 4.29 15.73
C PRO A 135 10.12 2.98 16.04
N ARG A 136 9.13 3.05 16.95
CA ARG A 136 8.23 1.91 17.23
C ARG A 136 7.43 1.50 15.99
N GLU A 137 6.97 2.47 15.22
CA GLU A 137 6.16 2.28 14.02
C GLU A 137 6.91 1.48 12.95
N LEU A 138 8.24 1.64 12.87
CA LEU A 138 9.09 0.88 11.97
C LEU A 138 9.25 -0.58 12.44
N ARG A 139 9.30 -0.82 13.75
CA ARG A 139 9.28 -2.19 14.29
C ARG A 139 7.98 -2.91 13.98
N GLU A 140 6.84 -2.25 14.23
CA GLU A 140 5.50 -2.80 13.95
C GLU A 140 5.35 -3.13 12.45
N ALA A 141 5.81 -2.22 11.59
CA ALA A 141 5.89 -2.44 10.15
C ALA A 141 6.76 -3.65 9.77
N ALA A 142 7.97 -3.75 10.31
CA ALA A 142 8.89 -4.85 10.03
C ALA A 142 8.32 -6.19 10.51
N GLU A 143 7.64 -6.22 11.66
CA GLU A 143 6.97 -7.42 12.15
C GLU A 143 5.86 -7.89 11.20
N ALA A 144 5.07 -6.96 10.66
CA ALA A 144 4.05 -7.28 9.66
C ALA A 144 4.66 -7.86 8.38
N VAL A 145 5.76 -7.28 7.88
CA VAL A 145 6.51 -7.82 6.73
C VAL A 145 7.04 -9.22 7.03
N GLY A 146 7.64 -9.42 8.21
CA GLY A 146 8.16 -10.72 8.63
C GLY A 146 7.07 -11.79 8.72
N ARG A 147 5.94 -11.49 9.36
CA ARG A 147 4.78 -12.39 9.44
C ARG A 147 4.28 -12.80 8.05
N ARG A 148 4.21 -11.87 7.10
CA ARG A 148 3.83 -12.16 5.70
C ARG A 148 4.81 -13.11 5.02
N LEU A 149 6.12 -12.88 5.16
CA LEU A 149 7.16 -13.72 4.55
C LEU A 149 7.17 -15.14 5.16
N LEU A 150 7.09 -15.24 6.49
CA LEU A 150 7.02 -16.52 7.20
C LEU A 150 5.75 -17.30 6.84
N GLY A 151 4.60 -16.62 6.77
CA GLY A 151 3.33 -17.23 6.34
C GLY A 151 3.41 -17.77 4.91
N ALA A 152 4.04 -17.04 3.99
CA ALA A 152 4.23 -17.49 2.61
C ALA A 152 5.18 -18.71 2.52
N ALA A 153 6.22 -18.77 3.34
CA ALA A 153 7.14 -19.91 3.39
C ALA A 153 6.47 -21.18 3.97
N GLY A 154 5.60 -21.03 4.96
CA GLY A 154 4.84 -22.14 5.57
C GLY A 154 3.64 -22.61 4.73
N ALA A 155 3.08 -21.74 3.89
CA ALA A 155 2.02 -22.08 2.94
C ALA A 155 2.60 -22.80 1.72
N GLY A 156 3.09 -24.03 1.93
CA GLY A 156 3.23 -24.99 0.84
C GLY A 156 1.87 -25.12 0.17
N ARG A 157 1.73 -24.60 -1.06
CA ARG A 157 0.53 -24.82 -1.87
C ARG A 157 0.24 -26.32 -1.81
N PRO A 158 -0.94 -26.79 -1.38
CA PRO A 158 -1.27 -28.19 -1.52
C PRO A 158 -1.03 -28.50 -3.00
N SER A 159 -0.13 -29.44 -3.29
CA SER A 159 -0.09 -30.01 -4.63
C SER A 159 -1.53 -30.36 -4.97
N PRO A 160 -2.08 -29.97 -6.13
CA PRO A 160 -3.40 -30.42 -6.51
C PRO A 160 -3.35 -31.94 -6.40
N GLY A 161 -4.00 -32.45 -5.35
CA GLY A 161 -3.86 -33.84 -4.96
C GLY A 161 -4.19 -34.65 -6.19
N LYS A 162 -3.32 -35.60 -6.52
CA LYS A 162 -3.60 -36.68 -7.46
C LYS A 162 -5.03 -37.13 -7.17
N GLN A 163 -5.99 -36.75 -8.01
CA GLN A 163 -7.33 -37.30 -7.93
C GLN A 163 -7.12 -38.82 -8.00
N PRO A 164 -7.54 -39.59 -6.98
CA PRO A 164 -7.58 -41.04 -7.17
C PRO A 164 -8.45 -41.28 -8.40
N PRO A 165 -8.03 -42.19 -9.31
CA PRO A 165 -8.79 -42.46 -10.51
C PRO A 165 -10.25 -42.75 -10.12
N PRO A 166 -11.25 -42.24 -10.85
CA PRO A 166 -12.63 -42.49 -10.51
C PRO A 166 -12.84 -44.01 -10.43
N THR A 167 -13.19 -44.49 -9.25
CA THR A 167 -13.62 -45.87 -9.05
C THR A 167 -14.84 -46.08 -9.94
N ALA A 168 -14.64 -46.87 -11.00
CA ALA A 168 -15.71 -47.37 -11.83
C ALA A 168 -16.49 -48.41 -11.02
N ASP A 169 -17.38 -47.97 -10.15
CA ASP A 169 -18.51 -48.76 -9.69
C ASP A 169 -19.56 -47.85 -9.03
N GLY A 170 -20.55 -47.47 -9.84
CA GLY A 170 -21.73 -46.72 -9.43
C GLY A 170 -22.68 -46.59 -10.64
N PRO A 171 -23.99 -46.90 -10.49
CA PRO A 171 -24.85 -47.18 -11.64
C PRO A 171 -25.14 -45.90 -12.44
N VAL A 172 -25.04 -46.03 -13.76
CA VAL A 172 -25.38 -44.98 -14.74
C VAL A 172 -26.86 -44.59 -14.60
N PRO A 173 -27.20 -43.33 -14.25
CA PRO A 173 -28.59 -42.89 -14.34
C PRO A 173 -28.96 -42.68 -15.81
N ARG A 174 -30.05 -43.34 -16.22
CA ARG A 174 -30.61 -43.27 -17.57
C ARG A 174 -30.94 -41.82 -17.95
N SER A 175 -30.50 -41.45 -19.14
CA SER A 175 -30.74 -40.19 -19.83
C SER A 175 -32.23 -39.78 -19.86
N GLY A 176 -32.57 -38.75 -19.09
CA GLY A 176 -33.81 -37.99 -19.23
C GLY A 176 -33.63 -36.86 -20.25
N ARG A 177 -34.44 -36.92 -21.31
CA ARG A 177 -34.48 -36.01 -22.46
C ARG A 177 -34.81 -34.57 -22.02
N VAL A 178 -33.86 -33.64 -22.14
CA VAL A 178 -34.13 -32.20 -21.98
C VAL A 178 -34.45 -31.60 -23.34
N LEU A 179 -35.72 -31.23 -23.57
CA LEU A 179 -36.10 -30.37 -24.69
C LEU A 179 -35.52 -28.97 -24.46
N ARG A 180 -34.71 -28.50 -25.42
CA ARG A 180 -34.28 -27.11 -25.52
C ARG A 180 -35.39 -26.28 -26.17
N SER A 181 -35.84 -25.23 -25.49
CA SER A 181 -36.56 -24.11 -26.10
C SER A 181 -35.62 -22.90 -26.23
N PRO A 182 -35.57 -22.19 -27.36
CA PRO A 182 -34.66 -21.06 -27.55
C PRO A 182 -35.35 -19.74 -27.12
N GLY A 183 -34.83 -19.11 -26.07
CA GLY A 183 -35.32 -17.82 -25.55
C GLY A 183 -34.28 -16.72 -25.67
N ARG A 184 -34.20 -16.11 -26.86
CA ARG A 184 -33.99 -14.67 -27.14
C ARG A 184 -32.99 -13.89 -26.24
N PHE A 185 -31.77 -13.69 -26.75
CA PHE A 185 -30.86 -12.63 -26.32
C PHE A 185 -31.38 -11.26 -26.78
N LEU A 186 -31.57 -10.32 -25.85
CA LEU A 186 -31.69 -8.89 -26.12
C LEU A 186 -30.49 -8.18 -25.46
N ARG A 187 -29.60 -7.64 -26.30
CA ARG A 187 -28.62 -6.61 -25.91
C ARG A 187 -29.31 -5.24 -25.92
N PRO A 188 -28.89 -4.32 -25.06
CA PRO A 188 -28.70 -2.92 -25.47
C PRO A 188 -27.21 -2.58 -25.35
N ALA A 189 -26.57 -2.17 -26.45
CA ALA A 189 -26.43 -0.79 -26.91
C ALA A 189 -25.34 -0.05 -26.13
N SER A 190 -24.13 -0.15 -26.66
CA SER A 190 -22.97 0.66 -26.31
C SER A 190 -23.18 2.08 -26.84
N SER A 191 -23.19 3.08 -25.96
CA SER A 191 -23.05 4.49 -26.34
C SER A 191 -21.68 4.97 -25.90
N ALA A 192 -20.72 4.90 -26.82
CA ALA A 192 -19.47 5.64 -26.73
C ALA A 192 -19.76 7.11 -27.07
N VAL A 193 -19.42 8.03 -26.15
CA VAL A 193 -19.40 9.47 -26.41
C VAL A 193 -17.98 9.84 -26.87
N PRO A 194 -17.80 10.54 -28.00
CA PRO A 194 -16.47 10.91 -28.49
C PRO A 194 -15.92 12.15 -27.81
N TRP A 195 -14.64 12.07 -27.42
CA TRP A 195 -13.81 13.17 -26.93
C TRP A 195 -13.41 14.11 -28.09
N PRO A 196 -13.59 15.44 -28.02
CA PRO A 196 -13.09 16.33 -29.05
C PRO A 196 -11.60 16.64 -28.83
N ALA A 197 -10.81 16.38 -29.86
CA ALA A 197 -9.43 16.80 -29.98
C ALA A 197 -9.32 18.29 -30.36
N GLY A 198 -8.40 19.00 -29.69
CA GLY A 198 -7.54 20.02 -30.32
C GLY A 198 -7.95 21.49 -30.24
N ARG A 199 -7.04 22.31 -29.69
CA ARG A 199 -6.52 23.59 -30.23
C ARG A 199 -5.27 23.97 -29.41
N LYS A 200 -4.07 23.85 -30.00
CA LYS A 200 -3.27 24.88 -30.69
C LYS A 200 -2.75 25.99 -29.76
N ARG A 201 -1.45 25.90 -29.44
CA ARG A 201 -0.57 27.01 -29.01
C ARG A 201 -0.45 28.07 -30.12
N PRO A 202 -0.30 29.35 -29.76
CA PRO A 202 0.69 30.26 -30.33
C PRO A 202 1.87 30.39 -29.32
N GLY A 203 3.13 30.48 -29.69
CA GLY A 203 3.68 31.26 -30.80
C GLY A 203 4.43 32.45 -30.20
N SER A 204 5.74 32.32 -30.15
CA SER A 204 6.81 33.27 -29.75
C SER A 204 6.57 34.76 -30.03
N GLY A 205 7.11 35.60 -29.15
CA GLY A 205 7.31 37.03 -29.41
C GLY A 205 8.31 37.69 -28.45
N ARG A 206 9.57 37.72 -28.90
CA ARG A 206 10.71 38.60 -28.56
C ARG A 206 11.25 38.66 -27.13
#